data_AF-E9JG51-F1
#
_entry.id   AF-E9JG51-F1
#
_cell.length_a   1.000
_cell.length_b   1.000
_cell.length_c   1.000
_cell.angle_alpha   90.00
_cell.angle_beta   90.00
_cell.angle_gamma   90.00
#
_symmetry.space_group_name_H-M   'P 1'
#
loop_
_entity.id
_entity.type
_entity.pdbx_description
1 polymer ?
#
loop_
_entity_poly.entity_id
_entity_poly.type
_entity_poly.pdbx_seq_one_letter_code
_entity_poly.pdbx_strand_id
1 'polypeptide(L)'
;GSTVGLAYIGTMCQSKYSTAVVQDLSPTNLLAATAVAHEMGHNLGIRHDTSFCTCHANSCIMAAYLSNQPSKYFSNCSEIQYERFLTQRNPHCIINKPLRTDIVSPPVCGNELLEVGEECDCGSPANCRDPCCDAALCKLHSWVECESGVCCDQCRFKRAGTVCRPARDDCDMAESCTGQSSECPVDNFHENGQPCLHNLGYCYNGKCPITLYQCIAFLGKNVVGVDESCFQHNRLGNSYAYCRKENGIKIPCAPEDEKCGRLYCSYNSFGNHISCLPCYRADEEDKGMV
;
A
#
# COMPACT_ATOMS: atom_id res chain seq x y z
N GLY A 1 -44.08 1.53 21.23
CA GLY A 1 -43.98 2.98 20.94
C GLY A 1 -44.14 3.18 19.45
N SER A 2 -43.98 4.41 18.96
CA SER A 2 -44.00 4.74 17.52
C SER A 2 -42.63 4.56 16.83
N THR A 3 -41.61 4.14 17.57
CA THR A 3 -40.26 3.87 17.07
C THR A 3 -40.25 2.68 16.12
N VAL A 4 -39.70 2.89 14.92
CA VAL A 4 -39.70 1.91 13.82
C VAL A 4 -38.34 1.25 13.57
N GLY A 5 -37.30 1.71 14.29
CA GLY A 5 -35.96 1.17 14.25
C GLY A 5 -35.12 1.74 15.40
N LEU A 6 -34.00 1.09 15.70
CA LEU A 6 -33.05 1.55 16.71
C LEU A 6 -31.64 1.03 16.41
N ALA A 7 -30.66 1.93 16.45
CA ALA A 7 -29.26 1.61 16.23
C ALA A 7 -28.33 2.35 17.19
N TYR A 8 -27.13 1.80 17.39
CA TYR A 8 -26.06 2.49 18.10
C TYR A 8 -25.38 3.52 17.19
N ILE A 9 -25.08 4.71 17.72
CA ILE A 9 -24.54 5.80 16.90
C ILE A 9 -23.00 5.74 16.80
N GLY A 10 -22.45 5.74 15.59
CA GLY A 10 -21.02 5.83 15.33
C GLY A 10 -20.25 4.60 15.77
N THR A 11 -20.81 3.43 15.50
CA THR A 11 -20.37 2.13 16.02
C THR A 11 -20.12 1.09 14.93
N MET A 12 -20.18 1.47 13.66
CA MET A 12 -19.78 0.60 12.55
C MET A 12 -18.40 -0.04 12.81
N CYS A 13 -18.27 -1.33 12.54
CA CYS A 13 -17.12 -2.20 12.84
C CYS A 13 -16.89 -2.58 14.32
N GLN A 14 -17.67 -2.07 15.28
CA GLN A 14 -17.57 -2.52 16.67
C GLN A 14 -18.32 -3.83 16.86
N SER A 15 -17.63 -4.88 17.32
CA SER A 15 -18.14 -6.25 17.39
C SER A 15 -19.53 -6.41 18.04
N LYS A 16 -19.83 -5.63 19.08
CA LYS A 16 -21.11 -5.68 19.80
C LYS A 16 -22.12 -4.63 19.31
N TYR A 17 -21.63 -3.50 18.82
CA TYR A 17 -22.44 -2.29 18.63
C TYR A 17 -22.70 -1.95 17.17
N SER A 18 -22.03 -2.60 16.22
CA SER A 18 -22.29 -2.49 14.78
C SER A 18 -23.59 -3.22 14.40
N THR A 19 -24.67 -2.86 15.07
CA THR A 19 -25.97 -3.51 15.05
C THR A 19 -27.08 -2.47 15.05
N ALA A 20 -28.20 -2.88 14.46
CA ALA A 20 -29.45 -2.14 14.39
C ALA A 20 -30.62 -3.12 14.42
N VAL A 21 -31.77 -2.64 14.89
CA VAL A 21 -33.05 -3.33 14.75
C VAL A 21 -33.98 -2.46 13.93
N VAL A 22 -34.71 -3.08 12.99
CA VAL A 22 -35.68 -2.40 12.13
C VAL A 22 -36.96 -3.19 12.19
N GLN A 23 -38.08 -2.49 12.43
CA GLN A 23 -39.40 -3.09 12.34
C GLN A 23 -39.79 -3.21 10.87
N ASP A 24 -40.34 -4.34 10.47
CA ASP A 24 -40.98 -4.48 9.16
C ASP A 24 -42.36 -3.80 9.20
N LEU A 25 -42.44 -2.62 8.57
CA LEU A 25 -43.56 -1.68 8.75
C LEU A 25 -44.67 -1.83 7.71
N SER A 26 -44.37 -2.43 6.55
CA SER A 26 -45.25 -2.34 5.38
C SER A 26 -44.81 -3.33 4.29
N PRO A 27 -45.75 -3.84 3.46
CA PRO A 27 -45.39 -4.52 2.21
C PRO A 27 -44.66 -3.61 1.21
N THR A 28 -44.55 -2.31 1.50
CA THR A 28 -43.82 -1.35 0.66
C THR A 28 -42.32 -1.42 0.93
N ASN A 29 -41.57 -2.09 0.04
CA ASN A 29 -40.12 -2.26 0.14
C ASN A 29 -39.35 -0.94 0.35
N LEU A 30 -39.83 0.18 -0.20
CA LEU A 30 -39.16 1.48 -0.04
C LEU A 30 -39.16 1.96 1.41
N LEU A 31 -40.25 1.78 2.16
CA LEU A 31 -40.32 2.20 3.57
C LEU A 31 -39.35 1.40 4.43
N ALA A 32 -39.31 0.07 4.22
CA ALA A 32 -38.36 -0.81 4.90
C ALA A 32 -36.91 -0.44 4.55
N ALA A 33 -36.60 -0.21 3.26
CA ALA A 33 -35.28 0.20 2.81
C ALA A 33 -34.84 1.54 3.41
N THR A 34 -35.73 2.54 3.49
CA THR A 34 -35.44 3.82 4.15
C THR A 34 -35.17 3.62 5.64
N ALA A 35 -35.93 2.78 6.33
CA ALA A 35 -35.70 2.50 7.75
C ALA A 35 -34.34 1.80 7.98
N VAL A 36 -33.99 0.82 7.14
CA VAL A 36 -32.66 0.20 7.17
C VAL A 36 -31.56 1.22 6.92
N ALA A 37 -31.70 2.07 5.90
CA ALA A 37 -30.73 3.12 5.59
C ALA A 37 -30.58 4.13 6.74
N HIS A 38 -31.68 4.49 7.41
CA HIS A 38 -31.69 5.36 8.58
C HIS A 38 -30.87 4.78 9.73
N GLU A 39 -31.12 3.52 10.08
CA GLU A 39 -30.43 2.86 11.18
C GLU A 39 -28.94 2.59 10.86
N MET A 40 -28.62 2.22 9.62
CA MET A 40 -27.23 2.13 9.17
C MET A 40 -26.54 3.50 9.19
N GLY A 41 -27.27 4.58 8.87
CA GLY A 41 -26.79 5.96 9.00
C GLY A 41 -26.36 6.30 10.43
N HIS A 42 -27.15 5.89 11.43
CA HIS A 42 -26.73 6.00 12.84
C HIS A 42 -25.46 5.22 13.12
N ASN A 43 -25.34 3.95 12.71
CA ASN A 43 -24.10 3.19 12.88
C ASN A 43 -22.89 3.89 12.24
N LEU A 44 -23.09 4.60 11.13
CA LEU A 44 -22.10 5.43 10.43
C LEU A 44 -21.94 6.85 11.02
N GLY A 45 -22.43 7.09 12.23
CA GLY A 45 -22.17 8.30 13.01
C GLY A 45 -23.08 9.48 12.69
N ILE A 46 -24.11 9.28 11.86
CA ILE A 46 -25.05 10.31 11.44
C ILE A 46 -26.18 10.42 12.47
N ARG A 47 -26.54 11.64 12.86
CA ARG A 47 -27.66 11.94 13.76
C ARG A 47 -28.86 12.45 12.97
N HIS A 48 -30.00 12.54 13.65
CA HIS A 48 -31.21 13.09 13.05
C HIS A 48 -31.03 14.50 12.51
N ASP A 49 -31.75 14.79 11.43
CA ASP A 49 -31.82 16.10 10.80
C ASP A 49 -32.46 17.14 11.73
N THR A 50 -31.94 18.37 11.68
CA THR A 50 -32.51 19.55 12.34
C THR A 50 -33.21 20.44 11.31
N SER A 51 -33.84 21.53 11.76
CA SER A 51 -34.55 22.48 10.89
C SER A 51 -33.68 23.13 9.80
N PHE A 52 -32.35 23.10 9.93
CA PHE A 52 -31.42 23.68 8.95
C PHE A 52 -30.91 22.67 7.91
N CYS A 53 -31.26 21.39 8.08
CA CYS A 53 -30.82 20.32 7.20
C CYS A 53 -31.79 20.17 6.02
N THR A 54 -31.27 19.97 4.82
CA THR A 54 -32.05 19.83 3.58
C THR A 54 -31.45 18.77 2.67
N CYS A 55 -32.33 18.08 1.93
CA CYS A 55 -32.00 17.10 0.89
C CYS A 55 -32.77 17.41 -0.42
N HIS A 56 -33.34 18.60 -0.54
CA HIS A 56 -34.18 19.00 -1.68
C HIS A 56 -35.35 18.05 -1.97
N ALA A 57 -35.84 17.35 -0.95
CA ALA A 57 -36.99 16.45 -1.01
C ALA A 57 -37.88 16.60 0.22
N ASN A 58 -39.07 15.99 0.19
CA ASN A 58 -40.09 16.12 1.23
C ASN A 58 -39.65 15.58 2.60
N SER A 59 -38.80 14.55 2.63
CA SER A 59 -38.32 13.92 3.87
C SER A 59 -37.01 13.19 3.61
N CYS A 60 -35.93 13.64 4.26
CA CYS A 60 -34.60 13.06 4.14
C CYS A 60 -34.49 11.75 4.93
N ILE A 61 -33.53 10.89 4.58
CA ILE A 61 -33.34 9.59 5.24
C ILE A 61 -33.19 9.74 6.76
N MET A 62 -32.48 10.76 7.23
CA MET A 62 -32.19 10.99 8.66
C MET A 62 -33.24 11.86 9.37
N ALA A 63 -34.42 12.07 8.78
CA ALA A 63 -35.52 12.72 9.49
C ALA A 63 -35.90 11.94 10.75
N ALA A 64 -36.18 12.64 11.86
CA ALA A 64 -36.50 12.01 13.14
C ALA A 64 -37.81 11.20 13.15
N TYR A 65 -38.68 11.41 12.16
CA TYR A 65 -39.94 10.71 11.98
C TYR A 65 -40.03 10.17 10.55
N LEU A 66 -40.52 8.94 10.42
CA LEU A 66 -40.71 8.30 9.12
C LEU A 66 -41.90 8.93 8.38
N SER A 67 -41.66 9.43 7.18
CA SER A 67 -42.69 9.94 6.28
C SER A 67 -43.40 8.80 5.55
N ASN A 68 -44.69 8.99 5.21
CA ASN A 68 -45.44 8.09 4.31
C ASN A 68 -44.91 8.12 2.87
N GLN A 69 -44.16 9.17 2.51
CA GLN A 69 -43.45 9.30 1.24
C GLN A 69 -41.99 9.65 1.54
N PRO A 70 -41.17 8.67 1.96
CA PRO A 70 -39.76 8.91 2.22
C PRO A 70 -39.02 9.20 0.93
N SER A 71 -37.99 10.05 0.99
CA SER A 71 -37.05 10.22 -0.12
C SER A 71 -35.91 9.19 -0.06
N LYS A 72 -35.09 9.18 -1.10
CA LYS A 72 -33.87 8.36 -1.20
C LYS A 72 -32.59 9.15 -0.91
N TYR A 73 -32.72 10.37 -0.38
CA TYR A 73 -31.61 11.31 -0.26
C TYR A 73 -31.24 11.54 1.20
N PHE A 74 -29.94 11.52 1.47
CA PHE A 74 -29.37 12.07 2.69
C PHE A 74 -29.40 13.60 2.64
N SER A 75 -29.40 14.23 3.82
CA SER A 75 -29.32 15.70 3.92
C SER A 75 -27.86 16.18 3.80
N ASN A 76 -27.70 17.46 3.49
CA ASN A 76 -26.40 18.14 3.59
C ASN A 76 -25.73 17.98 4.97
N CYS A 77 -26.51 17.96 6.06
CA CYS A 77 -26.01 17.70 7.41
C CYS A 77 -25.49 16.27 7.58
N SER A 78 -26.14 15.30 6.93
CA SER A 78 -25.78 13.89 7.00
C SER A 78 -24.41 13.65 6.37
N GLU A 79 -24.15 14.25 5.20
CA GLU A 79 -22.87 14.18 4.48
C GLU A 79 -21.71 14.67 5.37
N ILE A 80 -21.84 15.86 5.96
CA ILE A 80 -20.82 16.44 6.85
C ILE A 80 -20.56 15.54 8.07
N GLN A 81 -21.61 14.96 8.66
CA GLN A 81 -21.47 14.08 9.81
C GLN A 81 -20.81 12.75 9.46
N TYR A 82 -21.11 12.21 8.28
CA TYR A 82 -20.49 11.00 7.77
C TYR A 82 -19.00 11.20 7.49
N GLU A 83 -18.62 12.28 6.81
CA GLU A 83 -17.20 12.63 6.59
C GLU A 83 -16.44 12.78 7.92
N ARG A 84 -17.06 13.43 8.90
CA ARG A 84 -16.49 13.56 10.24
C ARG A 84 -16.31 12.19 10.92
N PHE A 85 -17.28 11.28 10.77
CA PHE A 85 -17.17 9.93 11.31
C PHE A 85 -16.01 9.18 10.68
N LEU A 86 -15.89 9.18 9.35
CA LEU A 86 -14.80 8.50 8.64
C LEU A 86 -13.43 9.04 9.05
N THR A 87 -13.28 10.37 9.10
CA THR A 87 -12.00 11.01 9.45
C THR A 87 -11.60 10.82 10.91
N GLN A 88 -12.56 10.81 11.85
CA GLN A 88 -12.26 10.67 13.28
C GLN A 88 -12.16 9.22 13.76
N ARG A 89 -12.95 8.31 13.20
CA ARG A 89 -13.03 6.91 13.66
C ARG A 89 -12.24 5.95 12.78
N ASN A 90 -12.03 6.29 11.50
CA ASN A 90 -11.34 5.47 10.50
C ASN A 90 -11.68 3.96 10.61
N PRO A 91 -12.96 3.57 10.42
CA PRO A 91 -13.39 2.19 10.58
C PRO A 91 -12.79 1.30 9.47
N HIS A 92 -11.81 0.46 9.82
CA HIS A 92 -11.05 -0.30 8.82
C HIS A 92 -11.85 -1.43 8.15
N CYS A 93 -12.90 -1.95 8.79
CA CYS A 93 -13.66 -3.11 8.27
C CYS A 93 -14.55 -2.79 7.05
N ILE A 94 -14.69 -1.52 6.68
CA ILE A 94 -15.46 -1.08 5.50
C ILE A 94 -14.55 -0.61 4.35
N ILE A 95 -13.24 -0.81 4.47
CA ILE A 95 -12.26 -0.42 3.43
C ILE A 95 -12.09 -1.54 2.40
N ASN A 96 -12.17 -2.80 2.83
CA ASN A 96 -12.06 -3.93 1.93
C ASN A 96 -13.35 -4.11 1.11
N LYS A 97 -13.20 -4.26 -0.22
CA LYS A 97 -14.30 -4.70 -1.07
C LYS A 97 -14.54 -6.21 -0.82
N PRO A 98 -15.80 -6.67 -0.65
CA PRO A 98 -16.09 -8.09 -0.54
C PRO A 98 -15.68 -8.83 -1.82
N LEU A 99 -15.31 -10.11 -1.71
CA LEU A 99 -15.11 -10.92 -2.91
C LEU A 99 -16.47 -11.13 -3.58
N ARG A 100 -16.46 -11.25 -4.92
CA ARG A 100 -17.69 -11.46 -5.70
C ARG A 100 -18.49 -12.68 -5.21
N THR A 101 -17.79 -13.70 -4.72
CA THR A 101 -18.34 -14.95 -4.18
C THR A 101 -18.93 -14.83 -2.78
N ASP A 102 -18.62 -13.76 -2.04
CA ASP A 102 -19.14 -13.53 -0.69
C ASP A 102 -20.52 -12.85 -0.72
N ILE A 103 -20.91 -12.31 -1.87
CA ILE A 103 -22.19 -11.62 -2.08
C ILE A 103 -23.26 -12.67 -2.39
N VAL A 104 -24.26 -12.77 -1.51
CA VAL A 104 -25.33 -13.78 -1.60
C VAL A 104 -26.61 -13.26 -2.27
N SER A 105 -26.71 -11.95 -2.50
CA SER A 105 -27.81 -11.37 -3.28
C SER A 105 -27.72 -11.82 -4.74
N PRO A 106 -28.86 -11.93 -5.44
CA PRO A 106 -28.85 -12.06 -6.89
C PRO A 106 -28.06 -10.88 -7.51
N PRO A 107 -27.16 -11.13 -8.47
CA PRO A 107 -26.37 -10.08 -9.13
C PRO A 107 -27.26 -9.01 -9.78
N VAL A 108 -26.87 -7.74 -9.64
CA VAL A 108 -27.59 -6.60 -10.23
C VAL A 108 -26.62 -5.66 -10.94
N CYS A 109 -26.58 -5.77 -12.26
CA CYS A 109 -25.78 -4.88 -13.09
C CYS A 109 -26.16 -3.40 -12.89
N GLY A 110 -25.15 -2.58 -12.63
CA GLY A 110 -25.24 -1.13 -12.44
C GLY A 110 -25.39 -0.71 -10.98
N ASN A 111 -25.12 -1.59 -10.02
CA ASN A 111 -25.18 -1.31 -8.59
C ASN A 111 -23.81 -0.95 -7.97
N GLU A 112 -22.77 -0.80 -8.79
CA GLU A 112 -21.38 -0.47 -8.41
C GLU A 112 -20.66 -1.56 -7.58
N LEU A 113 -21.30 -2.71 -7.39
CA LEU A 113 -20.69 -3.90 -6.80
C LEU A 113 -20.36 -4.87 -7.91
N LEU A 114 -19.20 -5.51 -7.77
CA LEU A 114 -18.73 -6.44 -8.78
C LEU A 114 -19.12 -7.84 -8.35
N GLU A 115 -20.13 -8.41 -9.00
CA GLU A 115 -20.79 -9.64 -8.57
C GLU A 115 -20.44 -10.84 -9.49
N VAL A 116 -20.95 -12.02 -9.15
CA VAL A 116 -20.74 -13.23 -9.96
C VAL A 116 -21.49 -13.10 -11.29
N GLY A 117 -20.78 -13.28 -12.40
CA GLY A 117 -21.35 -13.23 -13.77
C GLY A 117 -21.08 -11.92 -14.52
N GLU A 118 -20.73 -10.86 -13.80
CA GLU A 118 -20.30 -9.58 -14.35
C GLU A 118 -18.80 -9.61 -14.63
N GLU A 119 -18.33 -8.83 -15.59
CA GLU A 119 -16.88 -8.63 -15.80
C GLU A 119 -16.42 -7.32 -15.14
N CYS A 120 -17.29 -6.30 -15.17
CA CYS A 120 -17.10 -4.98 -14.57
C CYS A 120 -18.47 -4.43 -14.10
N ASP A 121 -18.47 -3.49 -13.16
CA ASP A 121 -19.65 -2.70 -12.79
C ASP A 121 -19.18 -1.29 -12.36
N CYS A 122 -19.62 -0.28 -13.11
CA CYS A 122 -19.31 1.14 -12.89
C CYS A 122 -20.56 1.97 -12.60
N GLY A 123 -21.65 1.31 -12.18
CA GLY A 123 -22.94 1.92 -11.96
C GLY A 123 -23.77 2.03 -13.24
N SER A 124 -24.84 2.83 -13.19
CA SER A 124 -25.73 3.03 -14.34
C SER A 124 -25.03 3.72 -15.53
N PRO A 125 -25.52 3.54 -16.77
CA PRO A 125 -25.00 4.25 -17.94
C PRO A 125 -24.94 5.78 -17.82
N ALA A 126 -25.78 6.38 -16.96
CA ALA A 126 -25.78 7.83 -16.72
C ALA A 126 -24.59 8.32 -15.87
N ASN A 127 -24.07 7.45 -15.00
CA ASN A 127 -23.05 7.81 -14.00
C ASN A 127 -21.70 7.12 -14.23
N CYS A 128 -21.65 6.08 -15.06
CA CYS A 128 -20.43 5.34 -15.33
C CYS A 128 -19.34 6.24 -15.92
N ARG A 129 -18.18 6.24 -15.27
CA ARG A 129 -16.97 6.95 -15.71
C ARG A 129 -15.85 6.01 -16.13
N ASP A 130 -16.06 4.70 -15.99
CA ASP A 130 -15.09 3.70 -16.41
C ASP A 130 -15.20 3.51 -17.93
N PRO A 131 -14.21 3.95 -18.73
CA PRO A 131 -14.29 3.85 -20.18
C PRO A 131 -14.22 2.40 -20.68
N CYS A 132 -13.89 1.45 -19.80
CA CYS A 132 -13.62 0.06 -20.13
C CYS A 132 -14.86 -0.82 -19.99
N CYS A 133 -15.84 -0.31 -19.24
CA CYS A 133 -17.02 -1.06 -18.86
C CYS A 133 -18.23 -0.63 -19.68
N ASP A 134 -18.87 -1.60 -20.33
CA ASP A 134 -20.21 -1.42 -20.84
C ASP A 134 -21.20 -1.46 -19.67
N ALA A 135 -21.55 -0.27 -19.16
CA ALA A 135 -22.42 -0.10 -18.00
C ALA A 135 -23.83 -0.72 -18.17
N ALA A 136 -24.30 -0.92 -19.41
CA ALA A 136 -25.61 -1.52 -19.65
C ALA A 136 -25.58 -3.05 -19.56
N LEU A 137 -24.42 -3.65 -19.83
CA LEU A 137 -24.22 -5.10 -19.89
C LEU A 137 -23.37 -5.65 -18.73
N CYS A 138 -22.68 -4.78 -17.98
CA CYS A 138 -21.67 -5.14 -16.99
C CYS A 138 -20.59 -6.07 -17.57
N LYS A 139 -20.18 -5.73 -18.79
CA LYS A 139 -19.18 -6.44 -19.58
C LYS A 139 -18.05 -5.51 -19.96
N LEU A 140 -16.83 -6.04 -19.98
CA LEU A 140 -15.73 -5.29 -20.54
C LEU A 140 -15.98 -5.12 -22.04
N HIS A 141 -15.64 -3.97 -22.58
CA HIS A 141 -15.70 -3.81 -24.03
C HIS A 141 -14.69 -4.74 -24.72
N SER A 142 -15.02 -5.21 -25.92
CA SER A 142 -14.19 -6.15 -26.68
C SER A 142 -12.79 -5.62 -27.06
N TRP A 143 -12.57 -4.31 -26.94
CA TRP A 143 -11.27 -3.66 -27.20
C TRP A 143 -10.40 -3.50 -25.95
N VAL A 144 -10.88 -3.88 -24.75
CA VAL A 144 -10.10 -3.83 -23.52
C VAL A 144 -8.91 -4.77 -23.63
N GLU A 145 -7.71 -4.24 -23.43
CA GLU A 145 -6.45 -5.00 -23.51
C GLU A 145 -5.90 -5.34 -22.11
N CYS A 146 -6.26 -4.54 -21.10
CA CYS A 146 -5.83 -4.73 -19.71
C CYS A 146 -6.81 -4.10 -18.71
N GLU A 147 -6.82 -4.62 -17.48
CA GLU A 147 -7.64 -4.10 -16.38
C GLU A 147 -6.79 -3.48 -15.26
N SER A 148 -5.55 -3.96 -15.09
CA SER A 148 -4.65 -3.54 -14.02
C SER A 148 -3.18 -3.66 -14.43
N GLY A 149 -2.27 -3.12 -13.61
CA GLY A 149 -0.83 -3.10 -13.87
C GLY A 149 -0.31 -1.70 -14.21
N VAL A 150 0.95 -1.43 -13.88
CA VAL A 150 1.57 -0.09 -14.06
C VAL A 150 1.73 0.32 -15.53
N CYS A 151 1.64 -0.63 -16.46
CA CYS A 151 1.61 -0.42 -17.90
C CYS A 151 0.21 -0.46 -18.51
N CYS A 152 -0.85 -0.43 -17.69
CA CYS A 152 -2.21 -0.24 -18.16
C CYS A 152 -2.64 1.22 -17.99
N ASP A 153 -3.28 1.80 -19.01
CA ASP A 153 -3.89 3.12 -18.94
C ASP A 153 -5.16 3.15 -19.77
N GLN A 154 -6.28 3.55 -19.15
CA GLN A 154 -7.60 3.55 -19.79
C GLN A 154 -7.91 2.24 -20.54
N CYS A 155 -7.54 1.13 -19.91
CA CYS A 155 -7.73 -0.24 -20.39
C CYS A 155 -7.06 -0.60 -21.70
N ARG A 156 -6.01 0.15 -22.03
CA ARG A 156 -5.08 -0.16 -23.11
C ARG A 156 -3.67 -0.25 -22.58
N PHE A 157 -2.83 -1.00 -23.27
CA PHE A 157 -1.42 -0.99 -22.94
C PHE A 157 -0.82 0.39 -23.19
N LYS A 158 -0.07 0.90 -22.20
CA LYS A 158 0.73 2.11 -22.38
C LYS A 158 1.69 1.91 -23.55
N ARG A 159 1.93 2.96 -24.33
CA ARG A 159 2.80 2.90 -25.52
C ARG A 159 4.17 2.32 -25.16
N ALA A 160 4.71 1.50 -26.06
CA ALA A 160 6.07 0.99 -25.96
C ALA A 160 7.07 2.12 -25.68
N GLY A 161 7.94 1.94 -24.68
CA GLY A 161 8.91 2.96 -24.26
C GLY A 161 8.43 3.86 -23.11
N THR A 162 7.15 3.82 -22.73
CA THR A 162 6.64 4.57 -21.56
C THR A 162 7.27 4.03 -20.27
N VAL A 163 8.01 4.86 -19.52
CA VAL A 163 8.69 4.43 -18.28
C VAL A 163 7.66 4.00 -17.24
N CYS A 164 7.78 2.75 -16.78
CA CYS A 164 6.93 2.17 -15.73
C CYS A 164 7.67 2.01 -14.40
N ARG A 165 8.99 1.86 -14.44
CA ARG A 165 9.85 1.92 -13.25
C ARG A 165 11.02 2.86 -13.54
N PRO A 166 11.12 4.01 -12.86
CA PRO A 166 12.29 4.87 -13.00
C PRO A 166 13.51 4.22 -12.33
N ALA A 167 14.70 4.49 -12.88
CA ALA A 167 15.97 4.11 -12.24
C ALA A 167 16.09 4.77 -10.86
N ARG A 168 16.49 3.97 -9.86
CA ARG A 168 16.64 4.44 -8.47
C ARG A 168 17.97 5.15 -8.22
N ASP A 169 19.04 4.69 -8.86
CA ASP A 169 20.41 5.18 -8.71
C ASP A 169 21.27 4.81 -9.94
N ASP A 170 22.56 5.14 -9.91
CA ASP A 170 23.53 4.92 -10.99
C ASP A 170 23.68 3.46 -11.44
N CYS A 171 23.27 2.50 -10.59
CA CYS A 171 23.39 1.07 -10.85
C CYS A 171 22.09 0.40 -11.29
N ASP A 172 21.01 1.17 -11.36
CA ASP A 172 19.68 0.72 -11.69
C ASP A 172 19.27 1.22 -13.07
N MET A 173 18.65 0.37 -13.89
CA MET A 173 18.14 0.81 -15.20
C MET A 173 16.67 1.24 -15.06
N ALA A 174 16.15 2.03 -15.99
CA ALA A 174 14.71 2.30 -16.02
C ALA A 174 14.03 1.26 -16.93
N GLU A 175 12.91 0.70 -16.50
CA GLU A 175 12.07 -0.14 -17.34
C GLU A 175 10.94 0.66 -17.97
N SER A 176 10.67 0.29 -19.21
CA SER A 176 9.59 0.84 -20.00
C SER A 176 8.61 -0.24 -20.40
N CYS A 177 7.33 0.14 -20.46
CA CYS A 177 6.27 -0.69 -20.99
C CYS A 177 6.61 -1.19 -22.39
N THR A 178 6.26 -2.44 -22.67
CA THR A 178 6.48 -3.07 -23.99
C THR A 178 5.45 -2.65 -25.03
N GLY A 179 4.31 -2.10 -24.59
CA GLY A 179 3.15 -1.85 -25.44
C GLY A 179 2.29 -3.08 -25.73
N GLN A 180 2.62 -4.22 -25.15
CA GLN A 180 1.94 -5.51 -25.37
C GLN A 180 1.60 -6.22 -24.05
N SER A 181 1.93 -5.61 -22.91
CA SER A 181 1.66 -6.13 -21.57
C SER A 181 1.34 -4.97 -20.63
N SER A 182 0.50 -5.25 -19.65
CA SER A 182 0.15 -4.31 -18.57
C SER A 182 1.11 -4.36 -17.40
N GLU A 183 1.99 -5.37 -17.37
CA GLU A 183 3.06 -5.47 -16.40
C GLU A 183 4.30 -4.71 -16.88
N CYS A 184 5.02 -4.11 -15.93
CA CYS A 184 6.35 -3.61 -16.21
C CYS A 184 7.30 -4.80 -16.39
N PRO A 185 8.27 -4.75 -17.32
CA PRO A 185 9.31 -5.76 -17.40
C PRO A 185 10.03 -5.98 -16.06
N VAL A 186 10.68 -7.15 -15.92
CA VAL A 186 11.48 -7.45 -14.72
C VAL A 186 12.55 -6.39 -14.50
N ASP A 187 12.82 -6.08 -13.24
CA ASP A 187 13.82 -5.12 -12.79
C ASP A 187 15.23 -5.55 -13.26
N ASN A 188 15.84 -4.74 -14.12
CA ASN A 188 17.18 -4.96 -14.64
C ASN A 188 18.15 -3.90 -14.11
N PHE A 189 19.39 -4.32 -13.94
CA PHE A 189 20.45 -3.49 -13.40
C PHE A 189 21.57 -3.28 -14.43
N HIS A 190 22.35 -2.22 -14.23
CA HIS A 190 23.60 -2.04 -14.95
C HIS A 190 24.55 -3.22 -14.67
N GLU A 191 25.43 -3.52 -15.63
CA GLU A 191 26.37 -4.61 -15.52
C GLU A 191 27.27 -4.45 -14.29
N ASN A 192 27.57 -5.58 -13.64
CA ASN A 192 28.49 -5.59 -12.52
C ASN A 192 29.86 -5.07 -12.97
N GLY A 193 30.41 -4.11 -12.23
CA GLY A 193 31.66 -3.43 -12.59
C GLY A 193 31.49 -2.06 -13.23
N GLN A 194 30.27 -1.60 -13.54
CA GLN A 194 30.06 -0.21 -13.98
C GLN A 194 30.42 0.77 -12.87
N PRO A 195 31.22 1.83 -13.12
CA PRO A 195 31.52 2.82 -12.08
C PRO A 195 30.29 3.58 -11.62
N CYS A 196 30.17 3.81 -10.31
CA CYS A 196 29.02 4.48 -9.69
C CYS A 196 29.47 5.46 -8.59
N LEU A 197 28.56 6.35 -8.17
CA LEU A 197 28.84 7.39 -7.17
C LEU A 197 30.09 8.22 -7.51
N HIS A 198 30.19 8.71 -8.75
CA HIS A 198 31.35 9.45 -9.24
C HIS A 198 32.69 8.69 -9.13
N ASN A 199 32.71 7.40 -9.48
CA ASN A 199 33.86 6.48 -9.40
C ASN A 199 34.29 6.13 -7.96
N LEU A 200 33.42 6.29 -6.96
CA LEU A 200 33.69 5.84 -5.59
C LEU A 200 33.46 4.33 -5.39
N GLY A 201 32.73 3.69 -6.31
CA GLY A 201 32.49 2.25 -6.29
C GLY A 201 32.15 1.71 -7.67
N TYR A 202 31.79 0.43 -7.69
CA TYR A 202 31.35 -0.27 -8.89
C TYR A 202 30.03 -0.98 -8.62
N CYS A 203 29.13 -0.98 -9.61
CA CYS A 203 27.83 -1.61 -9.52
C CYS A 203 27.97 -3.10 -9.26
N TYR A 204 27.14 -3.61 -8.36
CA TYR A 204 27.01 -5.03 -8.06
C TYR A 204 25.55 -5.34 -7.74
N ASN A 205 24.88 -6.07 -8.62
CA ASN A 205 23.47 -6.47 -8.52
C ASN A 205 22.54 -5.29 -8.19
N GLY A 206 22.63 -4.20 -8.96
CA GLY A 206 21.74 -3.03 -8.81
C GLY A 206 22.06 -2.11 -7.65
N LYS A 207 23.25 -2.24 -7.04
CA LYS A 207 23.70 -1.38 -5.94
C LYS A 207 25.12 -0.91 -6.20
N CYS A 208 25.48 0.21 -5.60
CA CYS A 208 26.87 0.69 -5.53
C CYS A 208 27.46 0.43 -4.13
N PRO A 209 27.95 -0.79 -3.83
CA PRO A 209 28.55 -1.08 -2.53
C PRO A 209 29.85 -0.29 -2.34
N ILE A 210 29.91 0.52 -1.29
CA ILE A 210 31.14 1.18 -0.84
C ILE A 210 31.32 0.97 0.67
N THR A 211 32.57 0.84 1.11
CA THR A 211 32.93 0.53 2.51
C THR A 211 32.38 1.56 3.50
N LEU A 212 32.33 2.85 3.12
CA LEU A 212 31.74 3.90 3.94
C LEU A 212 30.25 3.65 4.24
N TYR A 213 29.47 3.29 3.23
CA TYR A 213 28.04 2.99 3.41
C TYR A 213 27.82 1.69 4.17
N GLN A 214 28.69 0.69 3.99
CA GLN A 214 28.67 -0.52 4.82
C GLN A 214 28.94 -0.18 6.30
N CYS A 215 29.89 0.72 6.59
CA CYS A 215 30.16 1.20 7.95
C CYS A 215 28.94 1.91 8.55
N ILE A 216 28.33 2.83 7.81
CA ILE A 216 27.13 3.56 8.24
C ILE A 216 25.96 2.61 8.49
N ALA A 217 25.78 1.60 7.64
CA ALA A 217 24.73 0.59 7.81
C ALA A 217 24.95 -0.28 9.06
N PHE A 218 26.21 -0.57 9.41
CA PHE A 218 26.54 -1.41 10.57
C PHE A 218 26.55 -0.64 11.90
N LEU A 219 27.12 0.57 11.93
CA LEU A 219 27.37 1.35 13.15
C LEU A 219 26.46 2.58 13.32
N GLY A 220 25.71 2.95 12.28
CA GLY A 220 24.83 4.12 12.28
C GLY A 220 25.54 5.44 11.96
N LYS A 221 24.94 6.56 12.40
CA LYS A 221 25.24 7.90 11.89
C LYS A 221 26.55 8.53 12.38
N ASN A 222 27.22 8.01 13.42
CA ASN A 222 28.45 8.63 13.96
C ASN A 222 29.74 8.03 13.39
N VAL A 223 29.65 7.31 12.27
CA VAL A 223 30.81 6.91 11.47
C VAL A 223 31.47 8.15 10.89
N VAL A 224 32.79 8.23 11.05
CA VAL A 224 33.61 9.37 10.59
C VAL A 224 34.34 9.03 9.29
N GLY A 225 34.57 7.74 9.04
CA GLY A 225 35.21 7.30 7.80
C GLY A 225 35.71 5.87 7.88
N VAL A 226 36.52 5.53 6.88
CA VAL A 226 37.22 4.25 6.74
C VAL A 226 38.70 4.57 6.62
N ASP A 227 39.52 4.03 7.53
CA ASP A 227 40.98 4.13 7.44
C ASP A 227 41.51 2.86 6.78
N GLU A 228 42.08 3.00 5.58
CA GLU A 228 42.54 1.87 4.80
C GLU A 228 43.68 1.09 5.47
N SER A 229 44.46 1.73 6.35
CA SER A 229 45.56 1.06 7.05
C SER A 229 45.08 -0.02 8.01
N CYS A 230 43.82 0.03 8.47
CA CYS A 230 43.25 -0.95 9.38
C CYS A 230 43.05 -2.33 8.73
N PHE A 231 42.90 -2.40 7.41
CA PHE A 231 42.63 -3.65 6.71
C PHE A 231 43.80 -4.64 6.76
N GLN A 232 45.03 -4.18 7.07
CA GLN A 232 46.19 -5.06 7.29
C GLN A 232 45.96 -6.11 8.39
N HIS A 233 45.05 -5.84 9.34
CA HIS A 233 44.68 -6.81 10.36
C HIS A 233 44.03 -8.07 9.78
N ASN A 234 43.42 -8.02 8.60
CA ASN A 234 42.83 -9.17 7.93
C ASN A 234 43.85 -10.26 7.53
N ARG A 235 45.15 -9.94 7.58
CA ARG A 235 46.25 -10.89 7.37
C ARG A 235 46.50 -11.79 8.59
N LEU A 236 45.88 -11.53 9.75
CA LEU A 236 46.09 -12.29 10.99
C LEU A 236 45.45 -13.68 10.96
N GLY A 237 44.35 -13.87 10.23
CA GLY A 237 43.64 -15.17 10.15
C GLY A 237 43.03 -15.61 11.48
N ASN A 238 42.58 -14.66 12.30
CA ASN A 238 42.02 -14.95 13.63
C ASN A 238 40.48 -15.06 13.59
N SER A 239 39.83 -14.98 14.77
CA SER A 239 38.37 -15.19 14.88
C SER A 239 37.51 -14.19 14.08
N TYR A 240 37.98 -12.96 13.84
CA TYR A 240 37.21 -11.95 13.12
C TYR A 240 37.94 -11.38 11.90
N ALA A 241 39.26 -11.52 11.82
CA ALA A 241 40.11 -10.95 10.77
C ALA A 241 40.62 -12.04 9.83
N TYR A 242 39.90 -12.25 8.73
CA TYR A 242 40.16 -13.26 7.70
C TYR A 242 39.51 -12.80 6.38
N CYS A 243 39.77 -13.48 5.26
CA CYS A 243 39.15 -13.18 3.95
C CYS A 243 38.02 -14.14 3.61
N ARG A 244 38.22 -15.44 3.86
CA ARG A 244 37.25 -16.47 3.53
C ARG A 244 37.33 -17.62 4.52
N LYS A 245 36.36 -18.52 4.43
CA LYS A 245 36.35 -19.79 5.17
C LYS A 245 36.35 -20.96 4.21
N GLU A 246 37.19 -21.95 4.51
CA GLU A 246 37.23 -23.22 3.79
C GLU A 246 37.01 -24.33 4.82
N ASN A 247 35.91 -25.10 4.70
CA ASN A 247 35.54 -26.14 5.65
C ASN A 247 35.50 -25.68 7.12
N GLY A 248 35.08 -24.44 7.37
CA GLY A 248 35.04 -23.82 8.71
C GLY A 248 36.38 -23.24 9.19
N ILE A 249 37.47 -23.44 8.45
CA ILE A 249 38.78 -22.86 8.76
C ILE A 249 38.84 -21.44 8.19
N LYS A 250 39.18 -20.46 9.02
CA LYS A 250 39.33 -19.05 8.65
C LYS A 250 40.69 -18.83 7.98
N ILE A 251 40.69 -18.37 6.74
CA ILE A 251 41.89 -18.18 5.93
C ILE A 251 42.32 -16.71 5.97
N PRO A 252 43.56 -16.38 6.38
CA PRO A 252 44.05 -15.00 6.36
C PRO A 252 44.06 -14.44 4.94
N CYS A 253 43.89 -13.13 4.82
CA CYS A 253 44.01 -12.46 3.52
C CYS A 253 45.45 -12.41 3.03
N ALA A 254 45.64 -12.52 1.71
CA ALA A 254 46.88 -12.08 1.06
C ALA A 254 47.00 -10.54 1.14
N PRO A 255 48.21 -9.96 0.97
CA PRO A 255 48.39 -8.51 0.98
C PRO A 255 47.48 -7.75 0.02
N GLU A 256 47.26 -8.28 -1.18
CA GLU A 256 46.40 -7.72 -2.23
C GLU A 256 44.89 -7.81 -1.91
N ASP A 257 44.49 -8.72 -1.02
CA ASP A 257 43.09 -9.02 -0.71
C ASP A 257 42.64 -8.41 0.63
N GLU A 258 43.51 -7.68 1.33
CA GLU A 258 43.24 -7.24 2.70
C GLU A 258 41.98 -6.39 2.85
N LYS A 259 41.58 -5.68 1.77
CA LYS A 259 40.37 -4.87 1.69
C LYS A 259 39.08 -5.68 1.46
N CYS A 260 39.17 -6.98 1.23
CA CYS A 260 38.05 -7.90 1.02
C CYS A 260 37.74 -8.77 2.26
N GLY A 261 38.43 -8.55 3.37
CA GLY A 261 38.20 -9.26 4.64
C GLY A 261 37.16 -8.56 5.54
N ARG A 262 37.46 -8.51 6.84
CA ARG A 262 36.67 -7.75 7.82
C ARG A 262 36.64 -6.27 7.45
N LEU A 263 35.47 -5.67 7.52
CA LEU A 263 35.30 -4.21 7.46
C LEU A 263 35.79 -3.57 8.75
N TYR A 264 36.59 -2.52 8.61
CA TYR A 264 37.05 -1.68 9.71
C TYR A 264 36.54 -0.25 9.53
N CYS A 265 35.97 0.31 10.59
CA CYS A 265 35.36 1.64 10.56
C CYS A 265 35.97 2.54 11.63
N SER A 266 36.00 3.84 11.35
CA SER A 266 36.32 4.88 12.34
C SER A 266 35.03 5.55 12.80
N TYR A 267 34.87 5.71 14.12
CA TYR A 267 33.61 6.15 14.73
C TYR A 267 33.88 7.11 15.90
N ASN A 268 33.01 8.11 16.05
CA ASN A 268 33.05 9.03 17.19
C ASN A 268 32.03 8.63 18.25
N SER A 269 32.51 8.34 19.46
CA SER A 269 31.67 8.03 20.62
C SER A 269 31.92 9.04 21.73
N PHE A 270 30.91 9.84 22.09
CA PHE A 270 30.98 10.82 23.19
C PHE A 270 32.21 11.76 23.15
N GLY A 271 32.65 12.16 21.96
CA GLY A 271 33.82 13.04 21.78
C GLY A 271 35.17 12.32 21.63
N ASN A 272 35.22 10.99 21.75
CA ASN A 272 36.42 10.20 21.49
C ASN A 272 36.39 9.56 20.10
N HIS A 273 37.50 9.71 19.37
CA HIS A 273 37.72 9.08 18.07
C HIS A 273 38.27 7.66 18.25
N ILE A 274 37.52 6.66 17.80
CA ILE A 274 37.95 5.27 17.78
C ILE A 274 38.28 4.89 16.35
N SER A 275 39.54 4.55 16.08
CA SER A 275 40.01 4.04 14.79
C SER A 275 40.03 2.51 14.76
N CYS A 276 39.97 1.94 13.55
CA CYS A 276 40.08 0.50 13.31
C CYS A 276 39.11 -0.38 14.11
N LEU A 277 37.86 0.05 14.31
CA LEU A 277 36.85 -0.80 14.94
C LEU A 277 36.42 -1.91 13.96
N PRO A 278 36.64 -3.20 14.25
CA PRO A 278 36.15 -4.27 13.40
C PRO A 278 34.63 -4.38 13.48
N CYS A 279 33.95 -4.39 12.34
CA CYS A 279 32.52 -4.69 12.27
C CYS A 279 32.31 -6.20 12.43
N TYR A 280 32.21 -6.69 13.66
CA TYR A 280 32.12 -8.12 13.96
C TYR A 280 30.98 -8.46 14.91
N ARG A 281 30.34 -9.59 14.63
CA ARG A 281 29.27 -10.19 15.43
C ARG A 281 29.53 -11.69 15.54
N ALA A 282 29.63 -12.21 16.78
CA ALA A 282 29.96 -13.61 17.02
C ALA A 282 28.83 -14.58 16.63
N ASP A 283 27.59 -14.10 16.59
CA ASP A 283 26.39 -14.83 16.16
C ASP A 283 26.26 -14.93 14.64
N GLU A 284 26.81 -13.97 13.90
CA GLU A 284 26.76 -13.89 12.43
C GLU A 284 28.13 -13.42 11.91
N GLU A 285 29.11 -14.32 11.86
CA GLU A 285 30.50 -13.96 11.57
C GLU A 285 30.69 -13.31 10.19
N ASP A 286 29.84 -13.61 9.20
CA ASP A 286 29.93 -13.03 7.86
C ASP A 286 29.37 -11.59 7.82
N LYS A 287 28.60 -11.18 8.83
CA LYS A 287 28.09 -9.82 8.94
C LYS A 287 29.21 -8.87 9.33
N GLY A 288 29.42 -7.85 8.50
CA GLY A 288 30.53 -6.90 8.62
C GLY A 288 31.83 -7.37 7.95
N MET A 289 31.78 -8.42 7.14
CA MET A 289 32.75 -8.63 6.06
C MET A 289 32.43 -7.67 4.91
N VAL A 290 33.44 -7.31 4.10
CA VAL A 290 33.27 -6.46 2.90
C VAL A 290 32.53 -7.19 1.80
#